data_AF-A0A2G2A301-F1
#
_entry.id   AF-A0A2G2A301-F1
#
_cell.length_a   1.000
_cell.length_b   1.000
_cell.length_c   1.000
_cell.angle_alpha   90.00
_cell.angle_beta   90.00
_cell.angle_gamma   90.00
#
_symmetry.space_group_name_H-M   'P 1'
#
loop_
_entity.id
_entity.type
_entity.pdbx_description
1 polymer ?
#
loop_
_entity_poly.entity_id
_entity_poly.type
_entity_poly.pdbx_seq_one_letter_code
_entity_poly.pdbx_strand_id
1 'polypeptide(L)'
;MAIWSGWSLGIDVARVTASFSTKAIEVLVLLTATAIILPGAPKSFELSDKSLVVWSTLVSPLLAPIGPIGDDTLRLSAKAGDQEDQVTPERCEADPTIERVAVDEMVFPLGVYPIEPMEPKQGFTLEFESADGDDDSGDWEEWPDRYVYDIVISAERLPGLVQSLLALMPQRLFPILDVLGRDAFREIDPYISYERIGLDHLLDGLIRFRDFFFEDGLIGFGAMSDSPFLYIFVDEHKIVTVRAEPLIRDRVESVLRAFELKEREDPAGADAVAHEHRGILRVSEDRPDLLGVDEIVERLRDDWRLLLNVDPEQNNDDRGKPLGVTPWRCLVRTPGKSGMSRYAEILVTAGCLREAEDLAVDSILTDMEVEELEEPQVVAADRLGPKEFTKELGSELTKDQSELGQPKIWAQRWLTDESG
;
A
#
# COMPACT_ATOMS: atom_id res chain seq x y z
N MET A 1 59.34 -8.07 21.74
CA MET A 1 60.02 -8.87 22.78
C MET A 1 59.06 -8.95 23.96
N ALA A 2 58.60 -10.16 24.34
CA ALA A 2 57.85 -10.59 25.55
C ALA A 2 56.70 -9.70 26.10
N ILE A 3 55.42 -10.11 26.11
CA ILE A 3 54.69 -11.12 26.93
C ILE A 3 54.48 -10.74 28.43
N TRP A 4 53.18 -10.59 28.76
CA TRP A 4 52.44 -10.76 30.05
C TRP A 4 52.53 -9.74 31.21
N SER A 5 51.38 -9.18 31.62
CA SER A 5 50.48 -9.73 32.67
C SER A 5 49.46 -8.68 33.18
N GLY A 6 48.32 -9.15 33.73
CA GLY A 6 47.58 -8.43 34.79
C GLY A 6 46.17 -7.95 34.46
N TRP A 7 45.18 -8.65 35.01
CA TRP A 7 43.74 -8.32 35.00
C TRP A 7 43.40 -7.18 35.98
N SER A 8 42.37 -6.39 35.66
CA SER A 8 41.54 -5.66 36.64
C SER A 8 40.09 -5.60 36.17
N LEU A 9 39.17 -5.92 37.08
CA LEU A 9 37.71 -5.91 36.92
C LEU A 9 37.17 -4.51 36.56
N GLY A 10 36.38 -4.45 35.49
CA GLY A 10 35.39 -3.41 35.25
C GLY A 10 34.17 -4.06 34.60
N ILE A 11 33.04 -4.13 35.30
CA ILE A 11 31.75 -4.42 34.67
C ILE A 11 31.17 -3.07 34.27
N ASP A 12 31.16 -2.85 32.97
CA ASP A 12 30.49 -1.75 32.29
C ASP A 12 29.06 -2.22 31.98
N VAL A 13 28.06 -1.49 32.48
CA VAL A 13 26.65 -1.78 32.20
C VAL A 13 26.28 -1.06 30.90
N ALA A 14 26.53 -1.74 29.78
CA ALA A 14 26.07 -1.28 28.48
C ALA A 14 24.71 -1.89 28.13
N ARG A 15 23.82 -0.98 27.70
CA ARG A 15 22.46 -1.16 27.17
C ARG A 15 22.20 -2.46 26.41
N VAL A 16 21.14 -3.16 26.79
CA VAL A 16 20.41 -4.08 25.91
C VAL A 16 19.01 -3.50 25.70
N THR A 17 18.74 -3.01 24.49
CA THR A 17 17.39 -2.73 24.00
C THR A 17 16.93 -3.95 23.22
N ALA A 18 16.04 -4.75 23.82
CA ALA A 18 15.26 -5.76 23.13
C ALA A 18 13.81 -5.64 23.60
N SER A 19 12.88 -5.55 22.65
CA SER A 19 11.44 -5.49 22.87
C SER A 19 10.96 -6.79 23.51
N PHE A 20 10.37 -6.71 24.71
CA PHE A 20 9.74 -7.83 25.38
C PHE A 20 8.24 -7.58 25.50
N SER A 21 7.44 -8.59 25.19
CA SER A 21 6.00 -8.63 25.47
C SER A 21 5.71 -8.38 26.96
N THR A 22 4.61 -7.69 27.25
CA THR A 22 4.13 -7.32 28.60
C THR A 22 4.10 -8.51 29.58
N LYS A 23 3.88 -9.74 29.09
CA LYS A 23 3.90 -10.96 29.91
C LYS A 23 5.30 -11.35 30.40
N ALA A 24 6.36 -11.02 29.67
CA ALA A 24 7.74 -11.27 30.10
C ALA A 24 8.18 -10.30 31.20
N ILE A 25 7.63 -9.07 31.21
CA ILE A 25 7.87 -8.08 32.26
C ILE A 25 7.24 -8.51 33.59
N GLU A 26 6.02 -9.07 33.57
CA GLU A 26 5.37 -9.61 34.78
C GLU A 26 6.17 -10.75 35.42
N VAL A 27 6.72 -11.65 34.61
CA VAL A 27 7.57 -12.76 35.08
C VAL A 27 8.89 -12.23 35.67
N LEU A 28 9.48 -11.20 35.05
CA LEU A 28 10.71 -10.56 35.54
C LEU A 28 10.47 -9.84 36.89
N VAL A 29 9.35 -9.15 37.05
CA VAL A 29 8.97 -8.47 38.31
C VAL A 29 8.73 -9.49 39.43
N LEU A 30 8.08 -10.62 39.15
CA LEU A 30 7.87 -11.70 40.13
C LEU A 30 9.19 -12.40 40.53
N LEU A 31 10.10 -12.63 39.59
CA LEU A 31 11.42 -13.20 39.88
C LEU A 31 12.27 -12.26 40.75
N THR A 32 12.18 -10.96 40.50
CA THR A 32 12.91 -9.94 41.28
C THR A 32 12.34 -9.82 42.70
N ALA A 33 11.01 -9.88 42.85
CA ALA A 33 10.36 -9.86 44.16
C ALA A 33 10.67 -11.11 45.00
N THR A 34 10.81 -12.28 44.38
CA THR A 34 11.08 -13.54 45.07
C THR A 34 12.55 -13.66 45.52
N ALA A 35 13.50 -13.11 44.74
CA ALA A 35 14.92 -13.11 45.09
C ALA A 35 15.26 -12.20 46.29
N ILE A 36 14.40 -11.22 46.61
CA ILE A 36 14.60 -10.29 47.74
C ILE A 36 14.18 -10.91 49.08
N ILE A 37 13.32 -11.94 49.09
CA ILE A 37 12.66 -12.43 50.31
C ILE A 37 13.30 -13.72 50.87
N LEU A 38 14.14 -14.45 50.11
CA LEU A 38 14.73 -15.71 50.56
C LEU A 38 16.28 -15.68 50.59
N PRO A 39 16.93 -15.84 51.76
CA PRO A 39 18.39 -15.93 51.82
C PRO A 39 18.85 -17.32 51.33
N GLY A 40 19.50 -17.35 50.16
CA GLY A 40 20.13 -18.56 49.60
C GLY A 40 19.89 -18.83 48.11
N ALA A 41 19.22 -17.94 47.37
CA ALA A 41 18.98 -18.15 45.95
C ALA A 41 20.28 -18.06 45.10
N PRO A 42 20.46 -18.94 44.09
CA PRO A 42 21.65 -18.93 43.22
C PRO A 42 21.71 -17.67 42.35
N LYS A 43 22.93 -17.13 42.16
CA LYS A 43 23.19 -15.82 41.54
C LYS A 43 23.13 -15.79 40.00
N SER A 44 22.73 -16.88 39.35
CA SER A 44 22.59 -16.93 37.89
C SER A 44 21.50 -17.93 37.49
N PHE A 45 20.59 -17.50 36.63
CA PHE A 45 19.57 -18.34 35.99
C PHE A 45 19.81 -18.33 34.48
N GLU A 46 19.96 -19.51 33.87
CA GLU A 46 19.88 -19.69 32.42
C GLU A 46 18.47 -20.19 32.08
N LEU A 47 17.74 -19.43 31.27
CA LEU A 47 16.43 -19.82 30.75
C LEU A 47 16.62 -20.72 29.53
N SER A 48 16.20 -21.99 29.64
CA SER A 48 15.96 -22.85 28.48
C SER A 48 14.47 -23.22 28.39
N ASP A 49 13.95 -23.44 27.18
CA ASP A 49 12.53 -23.70 26.91
C ASP A 49 11.92 -24.89 27.68
N LYS A 50 12.74 -25.77 28.27
CA LYS A 50 12.29 -26.90 29.09
C LYS A 50 12.00 -26.55 30.55
N SER A 51 12.22 -25.30 30.97
CA SER A 51 12.09 -24.85 32.37
C SER A 51 10.67 -24.41 32.73
N LEU A 52 9.82 -24.12 31.73
CA LEU A 52 8.46 -23.59 31.93
C LEU A 52 7.43 -24.64 32.36
N VAL A 53 7.72 -25.94 32.22
CA VAL A 53 6.76 -27.03 32.51
C VAL A 53 6.82 -27.51 33.96
N VAL A 54 7.81 -27.09 34.76
CA VAL A 54 8.00 -27.60 36.13
C VAL A 54 7.43 -26.66 37.22
N TRP A 55 7.06 -25.43 36.87
CA TRP A 55 6.59 -24.44 37.86
C TRP A 55 5.06 -24.37 38.05
N SER A 56 4.25 -24.93 37.15
CA SER A 56 2.78 -24.96 37.32
C SER A 56 2.32 -25.95 38.40
N THR A 57 3.16 -26.89 38.82
CA THR A 57 2.81 -27.96 39.76
C THR A 57 3.20 -27.69 41.22
N LEU A 58 3.95 -26.62 41.51
CA LEU A 58 4.54 -26.38 42.84
C LEU A 58 4.03 -25.14 43.59
N VAL A 59 3.18 -24.28 42.99
CA VAL A 59 2.69 -23.04 43.64
C VAL A 59 1.16 -23.02 43.83
N SER A 60 0.47 -24.14 43.60
CA SER A 60 -1.00 -24.20 43.66
C SER A 60 -1.67 -24.39 45.05
N PRO A 61 -1.00 -24.66 46.20
CA PRO A 61 -1.73 -24.83 47.46
C PRO A 61 -1.64 -23.69 48.50
N LEU A 62 -1.17 -22.47 48.15
CA LEU A 62 -1.01 -21.38 49.15
C LEU A 62 -2.12 -20.32 49.19
N LEU A 63 -3.24 -20.51 48.49
CA LEU A 63 -4.40 -19.62 48.58
C LEU A 63 -5.55 -20.30 49.33
N ALA A 64 -5.55 -20.16 50.66
CA ALA A 64 -6.74 -20.38 51.48
C ALA A 64 -7.61 -19.10 51.50
N PRO A 65 -8.95 -19.23 51.61
CA PRO A 65 -9.85 -18.08 51.47
C PRO A 65 -9.86 -17.23 52.74
N ILE A 66 -9.49 -15.95 52.60
CA ILE A 66 -9.71 -14.93 53.65
C ILE A 66 -11.15 -14.41 53.48
N GLY A 67 -11.91 -14.43 54.57
CA GLY A 67 -13.33 -14.08 54.64
C GLY A 67 -13.64 -12.59 54.41
N PRO A 68 -14.93 -12.20 54.53
CA PRO A 68 -15.42 -10.92 54.02
C PRO A 68 -15.04 -9.79 54.98
N ILE A 69 -14.39 -8.76 54.45
CA ILE A 69 -14.12 -7.51 55.16
C ILE A 69 -14.91 -6.39 54.48
N GLY A 70 -15.89 -5.89 55.24
CA GLY A 70 -16.11 -4.45 55.48
C GLY A 70 -16.36 -3.55 54.28
N ASP A 71 -17.63 -3.19 54.12
CA ASP A 71 -18.12 -2.03 53.39
C ASP A 71 -17.50 -0.73 53.96
N ASP A 72 -16.58 -0.12 53.21
CA ASP A 72 -16.18 1.26 53.42
C ASP A 72 -15.92 1.94 52.07
N THR A 73 -16.84 2.82 51.74
CA THR A 73 -16.85 3.76 50.62
C THR A 73 -15.55 4.55 50.50
N LEU A 74 -14.68 4.15 49.57
CA LEU A 74 -13.67 5.01 48.96
C LEU A 74 -14.14 5.35 47.54
N ARG A 75 -14.85 6.48 47.41
CA ARG A 75 -15.04 7.15 46.13
C ARG A 75 -13.71 7.73 45.67
N LEU A 76 -12.92 6.92 44.95
CA LEU A 76 -11.91 7.42 44.04
C LEU A 76 -12.65 7.94 42.81
N SER A 77 -12.71 9.27 42.66
CA SER A 77 -13.06 9.88 41.39
C SER A 77 -11.95 9.54 40.40
N ALA A 78 -12.17 8.53 39.56
CA ALA A 78 -11.39 8.34 38.37
C ALA A 78 -11.58 9.60 37.52
N LYS A 79 -10.54 10.45 37.48
CA LYS A 79 -10.43 11.46 36.44
C LYS A 79 -10.35 10.72 35.12
N ALA A 80 -11.25 11.06 34.20
CA ALA A 80 -11.07 10.77 32.78
C ALA A 80 -9.71 11.33 32.36
N GLY A 81 -8.81 10.43 31.98
CA GLY A 81 -7.45 10.72 31.58
C GLY A 81 -6.86 9.40 31.11
N ASP A 82 -6.43 9.39 29.85
CA ASP A 82 -5.95 8.25 29.07
C ASP A 82 -7.09 7.40 28.47
N GLN A 83 -7.90 8.05 27.63
CA GLN A 83 -8.52 7.37 26.51
C GLN A 83 -7.36 7.09 25.55
N GLU A 84 -6.76 5.89 25.62
CA GLU A 84 -5.90 5.39 24.55
C GLU A 84 -6.70 5.54 23.26
N ASP A 85 -6.24 6.40 22.36
CA ASP A 85 -6.76 6.48 20.99
C ASP A 85 -6.67 5.08 20.41
N GLN A 86 -7.79 4.35 20.44
CA GLN A 86 -7.92 3.10 19.71
C GLN A 86 -7.96 3.50 18.25
N VAL A 87 -6.77 3.61 17.65
CA VAL A 87 -6.60 3.76 16.21
C VAL A 87 -7.33 2.58 15.58
N THR A 88 -8.50 2.86 14.99
CA THR A 88 -9.25 1.86 14.26
C THR A 88 -8.41 1.55 13.02
N PRO A 89 -8.09 0.27 12.74
CA PRO A 89 -7.25 -0.05 11.60
C PRO A 89 -7.94 0.43 10.32
N GLU A 90 -7.21 1.25 9.56
CA GLU A 90 -7.61 1.71 8.23
C GLU A 90 -7.92 0.53 7.33
N ARG A 91 -9.01 0.65 6.58
CA ARG A 91 -9.48 -0.36 5.65
C ARG A 91 -10.28 0.28 4.53
N CYS A 92 -10.70 -0.53 3.57
CA CYS A 92 -11.70 -0.16 2.59
C CYS A 92 -12.87 -1.14 2.63
N GLU A 93 -14.00 -0.75 2.06
CA GLU A 93 -15.18 -1.61 1.91
C GLU A 93 -15.86 -1.27 0.58
N ALA A 94 -16.24 -2.29 -0.18
CA ALA A 94 -17.11 -2.12 -1.35
C ALA A 94 -18.48 -1.58 -0.92
N ASP A 95 -19.08 -0.71 -1.73
CA ASP A 95 -20.45 -0.26 -1.53
C ASP A 95 -21.41 -1.47 -1.65
N PRO A 96 -22.10 -1.84 -0.55
CA PRO A 96 -22.96 -3.02 -0.54
C PRO A 96 -24.19 -2.89 -1.44
N THR A 97 -24.46 -1.71 -1.99
CA THR A 97 -25.55 -1.47 -2.95
C THR A 97 -25.17 -1.84 -4.39
N ILE A 98 -23.89 -2.08 -4.67
CA ILE A 98 -23.43 -2.49 -6.00
C ILE A 98 -23.75 -3.96 -6.23
N GLU A 99 -24.52 -4.24 -7.28
CA GLU A 99 -24.88 -5.60 -7.67
C GLU A 99 -23.77 -6.23 -8.50
N ARG A 100 -23.44 -7.48 -8.17
CA ARG A 100 -22.44 -8.26 -8.88
C ARG A 100 -23.02 -8.87 -10.15
N VAL A 101 -22.27 -8.75 -11.25
CA VAL A 101 -22.61 -9.37 -12.53
C VAL A 101 -22.02 -10.76 -12.62
N ALA A 102 -22.83 -11.73 -13.04
CA ALA A 102 -22.41 -13.10 -13.29
C ALA A 102 -23.00 -13.59 -14.62
N VAL A 103 -22.20 -14.32 -15.38
CA VAL A 103 -22.60 -14.96 -16.64
C VAL A 103 -22.15 -16.43 -16.58
N ASP A 104 -23.12 -17.34 -16.66
CA ASP A 104 -22.91 -18.78 -16.46
C ASP A 104 -22.19 -19.09 -15.13
N GLU A 105 -21.00 -19.70 -15.18
CA GLU A 105 -20.17 -20.04 -14.02
C GLU A 105 -19.14 -18.95 -13.68
N MET A 106 -19.05 -17.89 -14.49
CA MET A 106 -18.12 -16.79 -14.27
C MET A 106 -18.78 -15.66 -13.49
N VAL A 107 -18.20 -15.37 -12.33
CA VAL A 107 -18.51 -14.20 -11.54
C VAL A 107 -17.46 -13.12 -11.83
N PHE A 108 -17.91 -11.92 -12.20
CA PHE A 108 -17.05 -10.78 -12.49
C PHE A 108 -16.77 -9.93 -11.23
N PRO A 109 -15.65 -9.18 -11.20
CA PRO A 109 -15.39 -8.17 -10.19
C PRO A 109 -16.52 -7.12 -10.13
N LEU A 110 -16.74 -6.47 -8.98
CA LEU A 110 -17.79 -5.45 -8.87
C LEU A 110 -17.55 -4.23 -9.79
N GLY A 111 -16.28 -3.88 -9.96
CA GLY A 111 -15.84 -2.69 -10.66
C GLY A 111 -15.58 -2.86 -12.15
N VAL A 112 -15.51 -4.10 -12.66
CA VAL A 112 -15.33 -4.36 -14.09
C VAL A 112 -16.18 -5.53 -14.56
N TYR A 113 -17.00 -5.29 -15.59
CA TYR A 113 -17.99 -6.25 -16.07
C TYR A 113 -18.40 -5.97 -17.53
N PRO A 114 -18.80 -7.00 -18.29
CA PRO A 114 -19.26 -6.84 -19.66
C PRO A 114 -20.62 -6.14 -19.72
N ILE A 115 -20.79 -5.23 -20.69
CA ILE A 115 -22.08 -4.60 -21.01
C ILE A 115 -22.73 -5.19 -22.27
N GLU A 116 -21.98 -5.99 -23.02
CA GLU A 116 -22.47 -6.77 -24.15
C GLU A 116 -22.56 -8.27 -23.81
N PRO A 117 -23.44 -9.03 -24.47
CA PRO A 117 -23.49 -10.48 -24.31
C PRO A 117 -22.14 -11.12 -24.67
N MET A 118 -21.64 -12.01 -23.79
CA MET A 118 -20.40 -12.75 -24.01
C MET A 118 -20.50 -14.17 -23.46
N GLU A 119 -19.55 -15.04 -23.84
CA GLU A 119 -19.38 -16.38 -23.29
C GLU A 119 -18.04 -16.42 -22.52
N PRO A 120 -18.06 -16.34 -21.18
CA PRO A 120 -16.84 -16.27 -20.39
C PRO A 120 -16.10 -17.61 -20.37
N LYS A 121 -14.78 -17.55 -20.47
CA LYS A 121 -13.92 -18.73 -20.57
C LYS A 121 -12.73 -18.58 -19.64
N GLN A 122 -12.80 -19.28 -18.50
CA GLN A 122 -11.66 -19.39 -17.60
C GLN A 122 -10.56 -20.27 -18.23
N GLY A 123 -9.30 -19.93 -17.94
CA GLY A 123 -8.13 -20.59 -18.52
C GLY A 123 -6.94 -19.65 -18.56
N PHE A 124 -5.90 -20.06 -19.27
CA PHE A 124 -4.74 -19.19 -19.51
C PHE A 124 -4.18 -19.37 -20.91
N THR A 125 -3.61 -18.31 -21.47
CA THR A 125 -2.69 -18.39 -22.63
C THR A 125 -1.27 -18.66 -22.14
N LEU A 126 -0.43 -19.24 -22.98
CA LEU A 126 0.99 -19.44 -22.69
C LEU A 126 1.83 -19.06 -23.92
N GLU A 127 2.66 -18.05 -23.76
CA GLU A 127 3.63 -17.62 -24.76
C GLU A 127 5.05 -17.71 -24.21
N PHE A 128 6.03 -17.94 -25.08
CA PHE A 128 7.44 -17.82 -24.74
C PHE A 128 8.04 -16.61 -25.46
N GLU A 129 8.59 -15.69 -24.67
CA GLU A 129 9.28 -14.49 -25.16
C GLU A 129 10.79 -14.67 -24.94
N SER A 130 11.57 -14.47 -26.02
CA SER A 130 13.03 -14.46 -25.93
C SER A 130 13.54 -13.18 -25.26
N ALA A 131 14.72 -13.25 -24.65
CA ALA A 131 15.38 -12.08 -24.09
C ALA A 131 15.59 -10.97 -25.14
N ASP A 132 15.44 -9.71 -24.74
CA ASP A 132 15.47 -8.52 -25.60
C ASP A 132 16.72 -7.63 -25.42
N GLY A 133 17.67 -8.02 -24.55
CA GLY A 133 18.89 -7.27 -24.24
C GLY A 133 20.01 -7.26 -25.30
N ASP A 134 19.71 -7.55 -26.57
CA ASP A 134 20.70 -7.58 -27.66
C ASP A 134 20.56 -6.39 -28.65
N ASP A 135 19.59 -5.48 -28.44
CA ASP A 135 19.47 -4.26 -29.24
C ASP A 135 20.31 -3.12 -28.63
N ASP A 136 21.22 -2.56 -29.43
CA ASP A 136 22.07 -1.38 -29.11
C ASP A 136 21.25 -0.10 -28.77
N SER A 137 19.92 -0.17 -28.59
CA SER A 137 19.02 0.96 -28.31
C SER A 137 19.12 1.51 -26.90
N GLY A 138 19.73 0.79 -25.95
CA GLY A 138 19.91 1.29 -24.58
C GLY A 138 18.59 1.50 -23.82
N ASP A 139 17.56 0.73 -24.16
CA ASP A 139 16.34 0.66 -23.36
C ASP A 139 16.69 0.06 -21.99
N TRP A 140 16.26 0.72 -20.93
CA TRP A 140 16.76 0.50 -19.57
C TRP A 140 16.26 -0.80 -18.91
N GLU A 141 15.37 -1.55 -19.57
CA GLU A 141 14.79 -2.79 -19.06
C GLU A 141 15.03 -3.94 -20.03
N GLU A 142 16.15 -4.63 -19.85
CA GLU A 142 16.41 -5.91 -20.50
C GLU A 142 15.67 -7.02 -19.76
N TRP A 143 14.75 -7.68 -20.44
CA TRP A 143 13.98 -8.80 -19.92
C TRP A 143 14.64 -10.13 -20.31
N PRO A 144 14.70 -11.13 -19.42
CA PRO A 144 15.25 -12.43 -19.76
C PRO A 144 14.26 -13.26 -20.61
N ASP A 145 14.75 -14.41 -21.09
CA ASP A 145 13.88 -15.48 -21.61
C ASP A 145 12.80 -15.79 -20.58
N ARG A 146 11.53 -15.80 -21.01
CA ARG A 146 10.40 -15.90 -20.10
C ARG A 146 9.19 -16.55 -20.75
N TYR A 147 8.39 -17.18 -19.90
CA TYR A 147 7.04 -17.59 -20.23
C TYR A 147 6.06 -16.53 -19.74
N VAL A 148 5.11 -16.16 -20.59
CA VAL A 148 4.02 -15.22 -20.30
C VAL A 148 2.73 -16.01 -20.20
N TYR A 149 2.03 -15.84 -19.08
CA TYR A 149 0.74 -16.44 -18.80
C TYR A 149 -0.27 -15.32 -18.62
N ASP A 150 -1.32 -15.26 -19.44
CA ASP A 150 -2.48 -14.40 -19.16
C ASP A 150 -3.63 -15.26 -18.70
N ILE A 151 -4.07 -15.03 -17.47
CA ILE A 151 -4.95 -15.93 -16.74
C ILE A 151 -6.29 -15.25 -16.49
N VAL A 152 -7.34 -15.87 -17.02
CA VAL A 152 -8.73 -15.50 -16.74
C VAL A 152 -9.29 -16.46 -15.70
N ILE A 153 -9.73 -15.90 -14.56
CA ILE A 153 -10.37 -16.66 -13.48
C ILE A 153 -11.51 -15.85 -12.88
N SER A 154 -12.53 -16.53 -12.36
CA SER A 154 -13.65 -15.87 -11.69
C SER A 154 -13.18 -15.08 -10.45
N ALA A 155 -13.80 -13.91 -10.22
CA ALA A 155 -13.47 -12.98 -9.15
C ALA A 155 -13.42 -13.63 -7.75
N GLU A 156 -14.30 -14.59 -7.46
CA GLU A 156 -14.33 -15.29 -6.17
C GLU A 156 -13.05 -16.11 -5.89
N ARG A 157 -12.34 -16.51 -6.94
CA ARG A 157 -11.14 -17.35 -6.88
C ARG A 157 -9.85 -16.56 -7.06
N LEU A 158 -9.94 -15.35 -7.60
CA LEU A 158 -8.82 -14.48 -7.93
C LEU A 158 -7.90 -14.21 -6.71
N PRO A 159 -8.40 -13.82 -5.52
CA PRO A 159 -7.52 -13.56 -4.37
C PRO A 159 -6.69 -14.77 -3.94
N GLY A 160 -7.27 -15.97 -4.00
CA GLY A 160 -6.58 -17.21 -3.68
C GLY A 160 -5.49 -17.55 -4.69
N LEU A 161 -5.76 -17.33 -5.98
CA LEU A 161 -4.78 -17.52 -7.05
C LEU A 161 -3.59 -16.58 -6.87
N VAL A 162 -3.87 -15.27 -6.71
CA VAL A 162 -2.84 -14.23 -6.53
C VAL A 162 -1.99 -14.52 -5.30
N GLN A 163 -2.59 -14.87 -4.16
CA GLN A 163 -1.84 -15.26 -2.96
C GLN A 163 -0.92 -16.47 -3.22
N SER A 164 -1.39 -17.48 -3.96
CA SER A 164 -0.62 -18.67 -4.28
C SER A 164 0.55 -18.37 -5.24
N LEU A 165 0.36 -17.45 -6.18
CA LEU A 165 1.40 -16.98 -7.09
C LEU A 165 2.43 -16.12 -6.35
N LEU A 166 2.00 -15.17 -5.51
CA LEU A 166 2.90 -14.33 -4.70
C LEU A 166 3.75 -15.17 -3.73
N ALA A 167 3.27 -16.32 -3.27
CA ALA A 167 4.07 -17.25 -2.47
C ALA A 167 5.26 -17.87 -3.22
N LEU A 168 5.33 -17.73 -4.55
CA LEU A 168 6.48 -18.12 -5.37
C LEU A 168 7.58 -17.04 -5.38
N MET A 169 7.25 -15.79 -5.09
CA MET A 169 8.18 -14.66 -5.08
C MET A 169 9.18 -14.74 -3.91
N PRO A 170 10.36 -14.12 -4.07
CA PRO A 170 11.27 -13.92 -2.95
C PRO A 170 10.67 -13.00 -1.88
N GLN A 171 11.31 -12.98 -0.71
CA GLN A 171 10.89 -12.15 0.43
C GLN A 171 11.06 -10.65 0.21
N ARG A 172 11.78 -10.25 -0.85
CA ARG A 172 12.06 -8.86 -1.21
C ARG A 172 11.71 -8.66 -2.68
N LEU A 173 10.85 -7.70 -2.98
CA LEU A 173 10.26 -7.50 -4.30
C LEU A 173 9.99 -6.01 -4.57
N PHE A 174 9.69 -5.69 -5.83
CA PHE A 174 9.28 -4.37 -6.30
C PHE A 174 7.76 -4.37 -6.53
N PRO A 175 6.96 -3.73 -5.67
CA PRO A 175 5.52 -3.59 -5.86
C PRO A 175 5.21 -2.67 -7.04
N ILE A 176 4.08 -2.94 -7.68
CA ILE A 176 3.55 -2.21 -8.82
C ILE A 176 2.08 -1.90 -8.52
N LEU A 177 1.65 -0.69 -8.84
CA LEU A 177 0.27 -0.23 -8.71
C LEU A 177 -0.04 0.64 -9.92
N ASP A 178 -1.03 0.25 -10.71
CA ASP A 178 -1.55 1.06 -11.80
C ASP A 178 -2.90 1.62 -11.38
N VAL A 179 -3.08 2.93 -11.52
CA VAL A 179 -4.33 3.60 -11.19
C VAL A 179 -4.90 4.20 -12.45
N LEU A 180 -6.16 3.88 -12.79
CA LEU A 180 -6.88 4.62 -13.83
C LEU A 180 -7.06 6.06 -13.34
N GLY A 181 -6.22 6.94 -13.87
CA GLY A 181 -6.02 8.29 -13.38
C GLY A 181 -7.16 9.23 -13.76
N ARG A 182 -7.12 10.45 -13.22
CA ARG A 182 -8.00 11.56 -13.63
C ARG A 182 -7.34 12.49 -14.64
N ASP A 183 -6.14 12.13 -15.11
CA ASP A 183 -5.36 12.93 -16.03
C ASP A 183 -6.01 12.97 -17.43
N ALA A 184 -6.18 14.17 -17.96
CA ALA A 184 -6.85 14.37 -19.24
C ALA A 184 -6.08 13.84 -20.48
N PHE A 185 -4.82 13.44 -20.32
CA PHE A 185 -3.93 13.03 -21.41
C PHE A 185 -3.18 11.73 -21.13
N ARG A 186 -3.50 11.06 -20.02
CA ARG A 186 -2.94 9.77 -19.63
C ARG A 186 -4.03 8.96 -18.95
N GLU A 187 -4.25 7.75 -19.45
CA GLU A 187 -5.30 6.85 -18.93
C GLU A 187 -4.89 6.17 -17.62
N ILE A 188 -3.63 5.72 -17.55
CA ILE A 188 -3.09 4.96 -16.43
C ILE A 188 -1.94 5.73 -15.79
N ASP A 189 -1.97 5.85 -14.47
CA ASP A 189 -0.88 6.33 -13.63
C ASP A 189 -0.10 5.12 -13.09
N PRO A 190 1.06 4.78 -13.68
CA PRO A 190 1.85 3.65 -13.23
C PRO A 190 2.71 4.05 -12.03
N TYR A 191 2.55 3.37 -10.91
CA TYR A 191 3.35 3.54 -9.71
C TYR A 191 4.23 2.31 -9.49
N ILE A 192 5.53 2.51 -9.37
CA ILE A 192 6.49 1.44 -9.12
C ILE A 192 7.40 1.80 -7.96
N SER A 193 7.80 0.81 -7.17
CA SER A 193 8.93 1.00 -6.27
C SER A 193 10.24 0.68 -6.97
N TYR A 194 11.22 1.57 -6.86
CA TYR A 194 12.60 1.31 -7.25
C TYR A 194 13.43 0.73 -6.11
N GLU A 195 12.80 0.53 -4.95
CA GLU A 195 13.40 -0.12 -3.79
C GLU A 195 12.65 -1.41 -3.46
N ARG A 196 13.39 -2.41 -2.98
CA ARG A 196 12.77 -3.67 -2.59
C ARG A 196 12.14 -3.56 -1.22
N ILE A 197 10.83 -3.83 -1.12
CA ILE A 197 10.12 -3.97 0.15
C ILE A 197 9.97 -5.44 0.54
N GLY A 198 9.56 -5.70 1.78
CA GLY A 198 9.21 -7.06 2.20
C GLY A 198 7.91 -7.56 1.58
N LEU A 199 7.84 -8.85 1.24
CA LEU A 199 6.61 -9.49 0.79
C LEU A 199 5.48 -9.35 1.83
N ASP A 200 5.82 -9.34 3.11
CA ASP A 200 4.90 -9.08 4.22
C ASP A 200 4.22 -7.69 4.14
N HIS A 201 4.95 -6.65 3.72
CA HIS A 201 4.39 -5.31 3.51
C HIS A 201 3.39 -5.26 2.35
N LEU A 202 3.69 -5.96 1.25
CA LEU A 202 2.75 -6.11 0.13
C LEU A 202 1.48 -6.83 0.59
N LEU A 203 1.65 -8.00 1.22
CA LEU A 203 0.53 -8.83 1.68
C LEU A 203 -0.35 -8.12 2.71
N ASP A 204 0.25 -7.34 3.61
CA ASP A 204 -0.49 -6.54 4.58
C ASP A 204 -1.39 -5.49 3.89
N GLY A 205 -0.87 -4.79 2.88
CA GLY A 205 -1.67 -3.87 2.06
C GLY A 205 -2.83 -4.58 1.33
N LEU A 206 -2.56 -5.75 0.72
CA LEU A 206 -3.59 -6.56 0.04
C LEU A 206 -4.69 -7.05 0.98
N ILE A 207 -4.37 -7.26 2.26
CA ILE A 207 -5.34 -7.65 3.28
C ILE A 207 -6.16 -6.44 3.74
N ARG A 208 -5.50 -5.32 4.04
CA ARG A 208 -6.14 -4.06 4.49
C ARG A 208 -7.11 -3.50 3.44
N PHE A 209 -6.70 -3.52 2.18
CA PHE A 209 -7.42 -2.89 1.07
C PHE A 209 -7.92 -3.92 0.05
N ARG A 210 -8.43 -5.06 0.55
CA ARG A 210 -8.84 -6.19 -0.30
C ARG A 210 -9.82 -5.81 -1.41
N ASP A 211 -10.89 -5.09 -1.08
CA ASP A 211 -11.92 -4.75 -2.06
C ASP A 211 -11.38 -3.79 -3.13
N PHE A 212 -10.51 -2.86 -2.74
CA PHE A 212 -9.80 -1.99 -3.67
C PHE A 212 -8.98 -2.78 -4.70
N PHE A 213 -8.21 -3.77 -4.26
CA PHE A 213 -7.36 -4.54 -5.18
C PHE A 213 -8.15 -5.52 -6.05
N PHE A 214 -9.07 -6.29 -5.45
CA PHE A 214 -9.67 -7.44 -6.13
C PHE A 214 -11.03 -7.15 -6.78
N GLU A 215 -11.67 -6.03 -6.42
CA GLU A 215 -13.02 -5.70 -6.91
C GLU A 215 -13.08 -4.39 -7.70
N ASP A 216 -12.29 -3.37 -7.33
CA ASP A 216 -12.36 -2.05 -7.96
C ASP A 216 -11.83 -2.08 -9.41
N GLY A 217 -12.59 -1.54 -10.35
CA GLY A 217 -12.24 -1.57 -11.78
C GLY A 217 -11.25 -0.49 -12.19
N LEU A 218 -10.79 0.36 -11.29
CA LEU A 218 -9.89 1.46 -11.63
C LEU A 218 -8.43 1.17 -11.26
N ILE A 219 -8.11 -0.07 -10.87
CA ILE A 219 -6.80 -0.39 -10.28
C ILE A 219 -6.24 -1.68 -10.85
N GLY A 220 -4.99 -1.62 -11.28
CA GLY A 220 -4.10 -2.76 -11.46
C GLY A 220 -3.07 -2.82 -10.34
N PHE A 221 -2.58 -4.00 -9.99
CA PHE A 221 -1.56 -4.15 -8.96
C PHE A 221 -0.74 -5.41 -9.15
N GLY A 222 0.48 -5.40 -8.64
CA GLY A 222 1.35 -6.54 -8.76
C GLY A 222 2.67 -6.38 -8.04
N ALA A 223 3.59 -7.24 -8.41
CA ALA A 223 4.96 -7.19 -7.94
C ALA A 223 5.90 -7.82 -8.98
N MET A 224 7.17 -7.44 -8.87
CA MET A 224 8.26 -7.98 -9.67
C MET A 224 9.45 -8.33 -8.80
N SER A 225 10.17 -9.37 -9.20
CA SER A 225 11.48 -9.75 -8.70
C SER A 225 12.45 -9.86 -9.87
N ASP A 226 13.66 -9.36 -9.68
CA ASP A 226 14.77 -9.42 -10.64
C ASP A 226 15.54 -10.75 -10.56
N SER A 227 15.57 -11.40 -9.39
CA SER A 227 16.31 -12.65 -9.18
C SER A 227 15.66 -13.57 -8.14
N PRO A 228 15.06 -14.70 -8.54
CA PRO A 228 14.75 -15.08 -9.93
C PRO A 228 13.81 -14.08 -10.59
N PHE A 229 13.83 -13.98 -11.91
CA PHE A 229 12.89 -13.12 -12.62
C PHE A 229 11.47 -13.70 -12.51
N LEU A 230 10.60 -12.93 -11.86
CA LEU A 230 9.17 -13.25 -11.71
C LEU A 230 8.38 -11.96 -11.60
N TYR A 231 7.42 -11.79 -12.50
CA TYR A 231 6.48 -10.67 -12.54
C TYR A 231 5.08 -11.24 -12.40
N ILE A 232 4.29 -10.72 -11.47
CA ILE A 232 2.88 -11.07 -11.27
C ILE A 232 2.11 -9.77 -11.21
N PHE A 233 1.13 -9.60 -12.08
CA PHE A 233 0.31 -8.40 -12.14
C PHE A 233 -1.14 -8.77 -12.41
N VAL A 234 -2.05 -8.06 -11.75
CA VAL A 234 -3.49 -8.12 -11.96
C VAL A 234 -3.88 -6.78 -12.53
N ASP A 235 -4.36 -6.74 -13.76
CA ASP A 235 -4.73 -5.49 -14.43
C ASP A 235 -6.09 -4.95 -13.95
N GLU A 236 -6.53 -3.83 -14.52
CA GLU A 236 -7.82 -3.19 -14.25
C GLU A 236 -9.02 -4.04 -14.70
N HIS A 237 -8.81 -4.98 -15.63
CA HIS A 237 -9.80 -5.99 -16.05
C HIS A 237 -9.81 -7.23 -15.15
N LYS A 238 -8.91 -7.27 -14.17
CA LYS A 238 -8.66 -8.39 -13.24
C LYS A 238 -8.18 -9.66 -13.94
N ILE A 239 -7.48 -9.50 -15.06
CA ILE A 239 -6.69 -10.56 -15.70
C ILE A 239 -5.34 -10.63 -15.01
N VAL A 240 -4.88 -11.85 -14.71
CA VAL A 240 -3.58 -12.06 -14.05
C VAL A 240 -2.53 -12.37 -15.10
N THR A 241 -1.56 -11.47 -15.28
CA THR A 241 -0.37 -11.72 -16.08
C THR A 241 0.76 -12.22 -15.18
N VAL A 242 1.35 -13.36 -15.54
CA VAL A 242 2.57 -13.87 -14.90
C VAL A 242 3.66 -13.94 -15.96
N ARG A 243 4.79 -13.27 -15.73
CA ARG A 243 6.02 -13.49 -16.52
C ARG A 243 7.04 -14.21 -15.66
N ALA A 244 7.51 -15.35 -16.13
CA ALA A 244 8.33 -16.26 -15.34
C ALA A 244 9.51 -16.79 -16.15
N GLU A 245 10.72 -16.72 -15.59
CA GLU A 245 11.88 -17.37 -16.19
C GLU A 245 11.69 -18.91 -16.29
N PRO A 246 12.37 -19.60 -17.21
CA PRO A 246 12.23 -21.05 -17.41
C PRO A 246 12.38 -21.89 -16.14
N LEU A 247 13.20 -21.45 -15.19
CA LEU A 247 13.48 -22.18 -13.96
C LEU A 247 12.26 -22.29 -13.02
N ILE A 248 11.37 -21.30 -13.03
CA ILE A 248 10.20 -21.25 -12.15
C ILE A 248 8.90 -21.71 -12.82
N ARG A 249 8.94 -21.94 -14.14
CA ARG A 249 7.83 -22.40 -14.98
C ARG A 249 7.01 -23.53 -14.35
N ASP A 250 7.65 -24.63 -13.96
CA ASP A 250 6.96 -25.81 -13.42
C ASP A 250 6.19 -25.51 -12.13
N ARG A 251 6.68 -24.54 -11.33
CA ARG A 251 6.03 -24.09 -10.09
C ARG A 251 4.79 -23.25 -10.40
N VAL A 252 4.88 -22.35 -11.38
CA VAL A 252 3.72 -21.56 -11.86
C VAL A 252 2.64 -22.50 -12.39
N GLU A 253 2.98 -23.40 -13.31
CA GLU A 253 2.01 -24.37 -13.85
C GLU A 253 1.41 -25.27 -12.77
N SER A 254 2.17 -25.60 -11.72
CA SER A 254 1.64 -26.37 -10.59
C SER A 254 0.56 -25.59 -9.82
N VAL A 255 0.71 -24.27 -9.67
CA VAL A 255 -0.32 -23.41 -9.07
C VAL A 255 -1.55 -23.38 -10.00
N LEU A 256 -1.37 -23.13 -11.29
CA LEU A 256 -2.48 -23.09 -12.25
C LEU A 256 -3.28 -24.40 -12.27
N ARG A 257 -2.60 -25.55 -12.24
CA ARG A 257 -3.24 -26.88 -12.12
C ARG A 257 -4.04 -27.06 -10.83
N ALA A 258 -3.57 -26.51 -9.70
CA ALA A 258 -4.29 -26.56 -8.43
C ALA A 258 -5.58 -25.73 -8.45
N PHE A 259 -5.65 -24.71 -9.31
CA PHE A 259 -6.86 -23.95 -9.61
C PHE A 259 -7.65 -24.53 -10.80
N GLU A 260 -7.32 -25.73 -11.26
CA GLU A 260 -8.01 -26.42 -12.37
C GLU A 260 -8.05 -25.61 -13.66
N LEU A 261 -7.13 -24.65 -13.81
CA LEU A 261 -7.02 -23.82 -15.00
C LEU A 261 -6.32 -24.62 -16.10
N LYS A 262 -6.86 -24.51 -17.32
CA LYS A 262 -6.33 -25.17 -18.50
C LYS A 262 -5.77 -24.13 -19.45
N GLU A 263 -4.70 -24.51 -20.13
CA GLU A 263 -4.18 -23.76 -21.26
C GLU A 263 -5.23 -23.74 -22.38
N ARG A 264 -5.48 -22.57 -22.94
CA ARG A 264 -6.46 -22.33 -24.00
C ARG A 264 -5.98 -21.19 -24.91
N GLU A 265 -6.39 -21.23 -26.17
CA GLU A 265 -6.13 -20.15 -27.11
C GLU A 265 -7.06 -18.94 -26.89
N ASP A 266 -8.22 -19.15 -26.27
CA ASP A 266 -9.31 -18.18 -26.20
C ASP A 266 -9.91 -17.98 -24.78
N PRO A 267 -9.10 -17.81 -23.71
CA PRO A 267 -9.66 -17.38 -22.44
C PRO A 267 -10.36 -16.03 -22.62
N ALA A 268 -11.47 -15.81 -21.91
CA ALA A 268 -12.34 -14.66 -22.13
C ALA A 268 -12.86 -14.11 -20.80
N GLY A 269 -12.32 -12.96 -20.39
CA GLY A 269 -12.78 -12.15 -19.26
C GLY A 269 -13.71 -11.01 -19.71
N ALA A 270 -13.81 -9.96 -18.89
CA ALA A 270 -14.64 -8.79 -19.22
C ALA A 270 -14.07 -8.01 -20.43
N ASP A 271 -12.76 -8.06 -20.61
CA ASP A 271 -11.97 -7.46 -21.69
C ASP A 271 -12.29 -8.03 -23.09
N ALA A 272 -12.92 -9.22 -23.16
CA ALA A 272 -13.25 -9.88 -24.43
C ALA A 272 -14.38 -9.20 -25.23
N VAL A 273 -15.15 -8.29 -24.60
CA VAL A 273 -16.24 -7.52 -25.22
C VAL A 273 -16.25 -6.09 -24.66
N ALA A 274 -17.17 -5.24 -25.14
CA ALA A 274 -17.38 -3.94 -24.50
C ALA A 274 -17.78 -4.12 -23.03
N HIS A 275 -17.12 -3.38 -22.15
CA HIS A 275 -17.25 -3.45 -20.70
C HIS A 275 -17.16 -2.06 -20.09
N GLU A 276 -17.48 -1.98 -18.79
CA GLU A 276 -17.37 -0.75 -18.00
C GLU A 276 -16.41 -0.94 -16.83
N HIS A 277 -15.63 0.11 -16.56
CA HIS A 277 -14.85 0.26 -15.33
C HIS A 277 -15.55 1.24 -14.39
N ARG A 278 -15.57 0.93 -13.09
CA ARG A 278 -16.06 1.83 -12.05
C ARG A 278 -15.34 1.63 -10.73
N GLY A 279 -15.27 2.72 -9.97
CA GLY A 279 -14.92 2.69 -8.57
C GLY A 279 -16.05 2.06 -7.75
N ILE A 280 -15.69 1.27 -6.74
CA ILE A 280 -16.65 0.50 -5.93
C ILE A 280 -16.59 0.83 -4.44
N LEU A 281 -15.59 1.61 -4.00
CA LEU A 281 -15.39 1.87 -2.59
C LEU A 281 -16.48 2.80 -2.03
N ARG A 282 -16.96 2.43 -0.83
CA ARG A 282 -17.84 3.26 -0.03
C ARG A 282 -17.02 4.34 0.69
N VAL A 283 -17.24 5.59 0.33
CA VAL A 283 -16.71 6.76 1.05
C VAL A 283 -17.83 7.39 1.88
N SER A 284 -17.58 7.61 3.18
CA SER A 284 -18.60 8.10 4.12
C SER A 284 -17.96 8.94 5.22
N GLU A 285 -18.42 10.18 5.39
CA GLU A 285 -17.94 11.09 6.46
C GLU A 285 -18.12 10.49 7.87
N ASP A 286 -19.18 9.69 8.07
CA ASP A 286 -19.45 9.01 9.35
C ASP A 286 -18.51 7.82 9.65
N ARG A 287 -17.66 7.43 8.69
CA ARG A 287 -16.79 6.25 8.75
C ARG A 287 -15.39 6.59 8.22
N PRO A 288 -14.61 7.43 8.94
CA PRO A 288 -13.26 7.83 8.53
C PRO A 288 -12.27 6.66 8.48
N ASP A 289 -12.60 5.52 9.09
CA ASP A 289 -11.82 4.29 8.96
C ASP A 289 -11.91 3.64 7.57
N LEU A 290 -12.89 4.05 6.75
CA LEU A 290 -13.09 3.59 5.38
C LEU A 290 -12.45 4.59 4.41
N LEU A 291 -11.25 4.25 3.96
CA LEU A 291 -10.49 5.09 3.04
C LEU A 291 -11.06 5.00 1.61
N GLY A 292 -11.05 6.14 0.92
CA GLY A 292 -11.29 6.24 -0.52
C GLY A 292 -10.04 5.88 -1.34
N VAL A 293 -10.20 5.86 -2.67
CA VAL A 293 -9.11 5.51 -3.61
C VAL A 293 -7.89 6.40 -3.41
N ASP A 294 -8.07 7.72 -3.38
CA ASP A 294 -6.97 8.68 -3.31
C ASP A 294 -6.15 8.51 -2.00
N GLU A 295 -6.84 8.26 -0.88
CA GLU A 295 -6.22 8.02 0.45
C GLU A 295 -5.49 6.67 0.49
N ILE A 296 -6.06 5.62 -0.09
CA ILE A 296 -5.41 4.30 -0.19
C ILE A 296 -4.14 4.40 -1.05
N VAL A 297 -4.22 5.05 -2.22
CA VAL A 297 -3.06 5.24 -3.11
C VAL A 297 -1.97 6.01 -2.38
N GLU A 298 -2.31 7.08 -1.68
CA GLU A 298 -1.35 7.83 -0.85
C GLU A 298 -0.69 6.94 0.21
N ARG A 299 -1.48 6.17 0.96
CA ARG A 299 -0.97 5.26 2.00
C ARG A 299 -0.04 4.20 1.41
N LEU A 300 -0.39 3.64 0.26
CA LEU A 300 0.43 2.67 -0.46
C LEU A 300 1.70 3.30 -1.02
N ARG A 301 1.67 4.55 -1.50
CA ARG A 301 2.88 5.26 -1.93
C ARG A 301 3.90 5.36 -0.78
N ASP A 302 3.43 5.65 0.42
CA ASP A 302 4.28 5.70 1.62
C ASP A 302 4.73 4.29 2.07
N ASP A 303 3.79 3.34 2.21
CA ASP A 303 4.05 1.98 2.72
C ASP A 303 4.91 1.15 1.77
N TRP A 304 4.69 1.27 0.46
CA TRP A 304 5.36 0.51 -0.58
C TRP A 304 6.46 1.29 -1.30
N ARG A 305 6.71 2.55 -0.90
CA ARG A 305 7.71 3.43 -1.50
C ARG A 305 7.52 3.57 -3.00
N LEU A 306 6.28 3.85 -3.41
CA LEU A 306 5.93 3.94 -4.82
C LEU A 306 6.19 5.35 -5.34
N LEU A 307 6.74 5.41 -6.56
CA LEU A 307 6.91 6.62 -7.34
C LEU A 307 6.11 6.50 -8.63
N LEU A 308 5.54 7.61 -9.08
CA LEU A 308 4.89 7.69 -10.39
C LEU A 308 5.97 7.49 -11.47
N ASN A 309 5.85 6.42 -12.24
CA ASN A 309 6.79 6.00 -13.27
C ASN A 309 6.53 6.75 -14.59
N VAL A 310 6.74 8.06 -14.56
CA VAL A 310 6.68 8.93 -15.73
C VAL A 310 7.88 9.86 -15.74
N ASP A 311 8.27 10.36 -16.92
CA ASP A 311 9.31 11.39 -17.01
C ASP A 311 8.76 12.72 -16.47
N PRO A 312 9.27 13.24 -15.34
CA PRO A 312 8.73 14.46 -14.74
C PRO A 312 9.14 15.73 -15.50
N GLU A 313 10.15 15.65 -16.37
CA GLU A 313 10.71 16.78 -17.13
C GLU A 313 10.04 16.94 -18.50
N GLN A 314 9.38 15.89 -18.99
CA GLN A 314 8.64 15.92 -20.26
C GLN A 314 7.13 16.03 -20.02
N ASN A 315 6.43 16.70 -20.95
CA ASN A 315 4.97 16.77 -20.92
C ASN A 315 4.40 16.29 -22.25
N ASN A 316 4.28 14.97 -22.33
CA ASN A 316 3.75 14.28 -23.49
C ASN A 316 2.41 13.62 -23.15
N ASP A 317 1.55 13.43 -24.14
CA ASP A 317 0.39 12.54 -24.02
C ASP A 317 0.81 11.06 -24.02
N ASP A 318 -0.18 10.17 -23.84
CA ASP A 318 -0.09 8.71 -23.96
C ASP A 318 0.60 8.21 -25.25
N ARG A 319 0.63 9.03 -26.30
CA ARG A 319 1.24 8.71 -27.60
C ARG A 319 2.62 9.35 -27.78
N GLY A 320 3.18 9.95 -26.74
CA GLY A 320 4.49 10.61 -26.76
C GLY A 320 4.49 11.95 -27.49
N LYS A 321 3.32 12.55 -27.77
CA LYS A 321 3.25 13.86 -28.42
C LYS A 321 3.38 14.97 -27.37
N PRO A 322 4.25 15.98 -27.61
CA PRO A 322 4.41 17.09 -26.67
C PRO A 322 3.14 17.95 -26.59
N LEU A 323 2.76 18.28 -25.34
CA LEU A 323 1.57 19.08 -25.02
C LEU A 323 1.90 20.55 -24.77
N GLY A 324 3.14 20.87 -24.39
CA GLY A 324 3.54 22.23 -24.00
C GLY A 324 3.09 22.57 -22.58
N VAL A 325 2.61 23.79 -22.35
CA VAL A 325 2.05 24.20 -21.05
C VAL A 325 0.60 23.73 -20.97
N THR A 326 0.29 22.93 -19.95
CA THR A 326 -1.07 22.46 -19.66
C THR A 326 -1.54 22.95 -18.29
N PRO A 327 -2.86 22.97 -18.04
CA PRO A 327 -3.38 23.14 -16.70
C PRO A 327 -3.24 21.86 -15.88
N TRP A 328 -2.95 22.02 -14.60
CA TRP A 328 -2.78 20.95 -13.63
C TRP A 328 -3.60 21.23 -12.37
N ARG A 329 -4.06 20.15 -11.74
CA ARG A 329 -4.62 20.13 -10.40
C ARG A 329 -3.65 19.35 -9.52
N CYS A 330 -3.00 20.06 -8.60
CA CYS A 330 -2.09 19.47 -7.63
C CYS A 330 -2.79 19.38 -6.27
N LEU A 331 -2.73 18.21 -5.64
CA LEU A 331 -3.13 18.02 -4.26
C LEU A 331 -1.86 17.95 -3.42
N VAL A 332 -1.71 18.90 -2.50
CA VAL A 332 -0.54 19.03 -1.63
C VAL A 332 -0.92 18.67 -0.21
N ARG A 333 -0.25 17.68 0.36
CA ARG A 333 -0.32 17.30 1.76
C ARG A 333 0.68 18.14 2.56
N THR A 334 0.22 18.76 3.62
CA THR A 334 1.07 19.41 4.63
C THR A 334 0.92 18.72 5.98
N PRO A 335 1.97 18.75 6.82
CA PRO A 335 1.82 18.37 8.21
C PRO A 335 0.80 19.30 8.89
N GLY A 336 -0.17 18.73 9.57
CA GLY A 336 -1.12 19.43 10.43
C GLY A 336 -0.69 19.40 11.90
N LYS A 337 -1.53 19.96 12.78
CA LYS A 337 -1.28 19.90 14.22
C LYS A 337 -1.56 18.50 14.74
N SER A 338 -0.82 18.09 15.77
CA SER A 338 -1.04 16.81 16.47
C SER A 338 -0.88 15.54 15.62
N GLY A 339 -0.16 15.62 14.48
CA GLY A 339 0.10 14.46 13.62
C GLY A 339 -0.98 14.17 12.57
N MET A 340 -2.01 15.02 12.46
CA MET A 340 -2.97 14.98 11.34
C MET A 340 -2.37 15.62 10.10
N SER A 341 -2.87 15.29 8.91
CA SER A 341 -2.48 15.93 7.66
C SER A 341 -3.49 17.00 7.26
N ARG A 342 -3.02 18.02 6.54
CA ARG A 342 -3.87 19.02 5.90
C ARG A 342 -3.64 18.95 4.41
N TYR A 343 -4.67 19.28 3.64
CA TYR A 343 -4.62 19.19 2.19
C TYR A 343 -4.97 20.53 1.56
N ALA A 344 -4.19 20.91 0.56
CA ALA A 344 -4.46 22.05 -0.29
C ALA A 344 -4.57 21.61 -1.75
N GLU A 345 -5.61 22.09 -2.41
CA GLU A 345 -5.76 22.02 -3.86
C GLU A 345 -5.12 23.26 -4.49
N ILE A 346 -4.16 23.04 -5.37
CA ILE A 346 -3.49 24.09 -6.14
C ILE A 346 -3.81 23.87 -7.62
N LEU A 347 -4.34 24.91 -8.26
CA LEU A 347 -4.56 24.95 -9.70
C LEU A 347 -3.44 25.75 -10.33
N VAL A 348 -2.62 25.10 -11.15
CA VAL A 348 -1.47 25.70 -11.83
C VAL A 348 -1.54 25.47 -13.33
N THR A 349 -0.84 26.29 -14.10
CA THR A 349 -0.38 25.92 -15.45
C THR A 349 1.12 25.67 -15.37
N ALA A 350 1.59 24.62 -16.05
CA ALA A 350 3.00 24.23 -16.06
C ALA A 350 3.35 23.45 -17.33
N GLY A 351 4.61 23.55 -17.73
CA GLY A 351 5.21 22.90 -18.89
C GLY A 351 5.56 21.43 -18.70
N CYS A 352 5.66 20.96 -17.46
CA CYS A 352 5.90 19.56 -17.09
C CYS A 352 5.45 19.27 -15.65
N LEU A 353 5.48 18.00 -15.25
CA LEU A 353 5.09 17.56 -13.91
C LEU A 353 6.01 18.17 -12.84
N ARG A 354 7.32 18.18 -13.06
CA ARG A 354 8.29 18.80 -12.14
C ARG A 354 7.94 20.26 -11.85
N GLU A 355 7.69 21.05 -12.90
CA GLU A 355 7.33 22.46 -12.76
C GLU A 355 5.97 22.64 -12.06
N ALA A 356 5.01 21.75 -12.30
CA ALA A 356 3.72 21.78 -11.59
C ALA A 356 3.88 21.50 -10.10
N GLU A 357 4.66 20.48 -9.74
CA GLU A 357 4.97 20.12 -8.35
C GLU A 357 5.70 21.25 -7.63
N ASP A 358 6.75 21.81 -8.24
CA ASP A 358 7.54 22.90 -7.68
C ASP A 358 6.67 24.14 -7.43
N LEU A 359 5.85 24.55 -8.42
CA LEU A 359 4.92 25.68 -8.27
C LEU A 359 3.89 25.45 -7.16
N ALA A 360 3.37 24.23 -7.04
CA ALA A 360 2.40 23.88 -6.01
C ALA A 360 3.03 23.93 -4.61
N VAL A 361 4.22 23.34 -4.43
CA VAL A 361 4.96 23.35 -3.17
C VAL A 361 5.37 24.77 -2.76
N ASP A 362 5.93 25.55 -3.68
CA ASP A 362 6.35 26.93 -3.43
C ASP A 362 5.18 27.83 -2.98
N SER A 363 3.98 27.59 -3.54
CA SER A 363 2.77 28.33 -3.15
C SER A 363 2.41 28.09 -1.68
N ILE A 364 2.54 26.85 -1.23
CA ILE A 364 2.25 26.45 0.14
C ILE A 364 3.32 26.92 1.11
N LEU A 365 4.60 26.78 0.76
CA LEU A 365 5.72 27.24 1.59
C LEU A 365 5.68 28.74 1.87
N THR A 366 5.10 29.53 0.96
CA THR A 366 4.92 30.98 1.16
C THR A 366 3.91 31.30 2.27
N ASP A 367 2.94 30.41 2.50
CA ASP A 367 1.88 30.58 3.49
C ASP A 367 2.15 29.85 4.83
N MET A 368 3.09 28.90 4.85
CA MET A 368 3.46 28.14 6.05
C MET A 368 4.30 28.96 7.04
N GLU A 369 4.06 28.77 8.34
CA GLU A 369 4.90 29.32 9.40
C GLU A 369 6.16 28.46 9.59
N VAL A 370 7.31 29.09 9.86
CA VAL A 370 8.67 28.48 9.93
C VAL A 370 8.80 27.35 10.98
N GLU A 371 7.82 27.16 11.87
CA GLU A 371 7.85 26.15 12.93
C GLU A 371 7.30 24.77 12.51
N GLU A 372 6.78 24.61 11.29
CA GLU A 372 6.34 23.32 10.74
C GLU A 372 7.55 22.55 10.19
N LEU A 373 7.94 21.46 10.87
CA LEU A 373 9.21 20.75 10.68
C LEU A 373 9.23 19.75 9.49
N GLU A 374 8.10 19.53 8.82
CA GLU A 374 7.99 18.59 7.70
C GLU A 374 7.61 19.34 6.41
N GLU A 375 8.25 18.95 5.31
CA GLU A 375 8.06 19.60 4.01
C GLU A 375 6.72 19.17 3.38
N PRO A 376 5.97 20.10 2.75
CA PRO A 376 4.79 19.75 1.95
C PRO A 376 5.13 18.74 0.85
N GLN A 377 4.20 17.82 0.60
CA GLN A 377 4.36 16.79 -0.42
C GLN A 377 3.20 16.80 -1.41
N VAL A 378 3.50 16.75 -2.70
CA VAL A 378 2.47 16.57 -3.73
C VAL A 378 2.02 15.11 -3.76
N VAL A 379 0.76 14.88 -3.39
CA VAL A 379 0.17 13.53 -3.32
C VAL A 379 -0.62 13.15 -4.58
N ALA A 380 -1.03 14.15 -5.38
CA ALA A 380 -1.59 13.94 -6.72
C ALA A 380 -1.30 15.16 -7.60
N ALA A 381 -1.10 14.92 -8.90
CA ALA A 381 -0.87 15.97 -9.89
C ALA A 381 -1.44 15.54 -11.26
N ASP A 382 -2.69 15.94 -11.52
CA ASP A 382 -3.43 15.56 -12.71
C ASP A 382 -3.52 16.72 -13.70
N ARG A 383 -3.27 16.48 -14.99
CA ARG A 383 -3.57 17.47 -16.03
C ARG A 383 -5.08 17.57 -16.24
N LEU A 384 -5.55 18.79 -16.39
CA LEU A 384 -6.97 19.08 -16.64
C LEU A 384 -7.21 19.52 -18.09
N GLY A 385 -8.33 19.09 -18.67
CA GLY A 385 -8.79 19.64 -19.93
C GLY A 385 -9.14 21.12 -19.77
N PRO A 386 -9.03 21.98 -20.81
CA PRO A 386 -9.29 23.41 -20.69
C PRO A 386 -10.68 23.77 -20.13
N LYS A 387 -11.69 22.95 -20.44
CA LYS A 387 -13.06 23.13 -19.94
C LYS A 387 -13.18 22.79 -18.45
N GLU A 388 -12.55 21.70 -18.03
CA GLU A 388 -12.52 21.27 -16.62
C GLU A 388 -11.75 22.28 -15.79
N PHE A 389 -10.58 22.71 -16.25
CA PHE A 389 -9.81 23.74 -15.56
C PHE A 389 -10.60 25.03 -15.35
N THR A 390 -11.31 25.50 -16.39
CA THR A 390 -12.18 26.68 -16.28
C THR A 390 -13.32 26.45 -15.29
N LYS A 391 -13.90 25.24 -15.27
CA LYS A 391 -14.95 24.87 -14.32
C LYS A 391 -14.42 24.87 -12.88
N GLU A 392 -13.25 24.27 -12.67
CA GLU A 392 -12.60 24.19 -11.34
C GLU A 392 -12.23 25.58 -10.82
N LEU A 393 -11.80 26.51 -11.67
CA LEU A 393 -11.52 27.89 -11.25
C LEU A 393 -12.78 28.69 -10.86
N GLY A 394 -13.97 28.24 -11.27
CA GLY A 394 -15.22 28.94 -11.03
C GLY A 394 -15.40 30.21 -11.89
N SER A 395 -16.41 31.02 -11.58
CA SER A 395 -16.82 32.18 -12.40
C SER A 395 -15.81 33.35 -12.45
N GLU A 396 -14.65 33.25 -11.79
CA GLU A 396 -13.70 34.35 -11.66
C GLU A 396 -12.80 34.57 -12.90
N LEU A 397 -12.79 33.65 -13.87
CA LEU A 397 -12.03 33.82 -15.11
C LEU A 397 -12.92 34.12 -16.31
N THR A 398 -13.20 35.41 -16.53
CA THR A 398 -14.01 35.84 -17.65
C THR A 398 -13.27 36.46 -18.84
N LYS A 399 -11.93 36.66 -18.85
CA LYS A 399 -11.35 37.49 -19.92
C LYS A 399 -10.04 37.13 -20.61
N ASP A 400 -9.21 36.18 -20.15
CA ASP A 400 -7.97 35.92 -20.91
C ASP A 400 -7.47 34.47 -20.91
N GLN A 401 -7.95 33.68 -21.86
CA GLN A 401 -7.39 32.35 -22.16
C GLN A 401 -5.98 32.43 -22.77
N SER A 402 -5.53 33.61 -23.21
CA SER A 402 -4.18 33.76 -23.80
C SER A 402 -3.07 33.56 -22.78
N GLU A 403 -3.38 33.68 -21.48
CA GLU A 403 -2.43 33.48 -20.38
C GLU A 403 -2.23 32.01 -19.98
N LEU A 404 -3.02 31.07 -20.50
CA LEU A 404 -2.85 29.63 -20.23
C LEU A 404 -1.55 29.06 -20.80
N GLY A 405 -0.89 29.78 -21.71
CA GLY A 405 0.38 29.37 -22.32
C GLY A 405 1.62 29.64 -21.45
N GLN A 406 1.48 30.13 -20.23
CA GLN A 406 2.60 30.42 -19.32
C GLN A 406 2.46 29.66 -18.00
N PRO A 407 3.57 29.20 -17.42
CA PRO A 407 3.55 28.60 -16.09
C PRO A 407 3.16 29.62 -15.02
N LYS A 408 2.14 29.32 -14.21
CA LYS A 408 1.72 30.13 -13.05
C LYS A 408 0.71 29.42 -12.16
N ILE A 409 0.58 29.93 -10.93
CA ILE A 409 -0.48 29.55 -9.99
C ILE A 409 -1.74 30.38 -10.30
N TRP A 410 -2.89 29.72 -10.38
CA TRP A 410 -4.19 30.34 -10.64
C TRP A 410 -5.09 30.37 -9.42
N ALA A 411 -5.08 29.30 -8.63
CA ALA A 411 -5.83 29.22 -7.39
C ALA A 411 -5.13 28.32 -6.39
N GLN A 412 -5.35 28.61 -5.11
CA GLN A 412 -4.94 27.80 -3.98
C GLN A 412 -6.10 27.74 -3.00
N ARG A 413 -6.48 26.53 -2.58
CA ARG A 413 -7.65 26.28 -1.73
C ARG A 413 -7.32 25.21 -0.71
N TRP A 414 -7.51 25.53 0.56
CA TRP A 414 -7.47 24.53 1.62
C TRP A 414 -8.74 23.69 1.58
N LEU A 415 -8.59 22.36 1.50
CA LEU A 415 -9.68 21.42 1.70
C LEU A 415 -9.89 21.33 3.22
N THR A 416 -11.11 21.59 3.70
CA THR A 416 -11.42 21.87 5.13
C THR A 416 -10.93 20.82 6.14
N ASP A 417 -10.57 21.33 7.34
CA ASP A 417 -10.15 20.74 8.63
C ASP A 417 -9.52 19.32 8.64
N GLU A 418 -8.19 19.29 8.84
CA GLU A 418 -7.35 18.17 9.33
C GLU A 418 -7.95 16.75 9.15
N SER A 419 -7.59 16.06 8.06
CA SER A 419 -7.84 14.64 7.90
C SER A 419 -6.68 13.84 8.52
N GLY A 420 -7.01 12.82 9.31
CA GLY A 420 -6.06 11.97 10.03
C GLY A 420 -6.34 10.50 9.83
#